data_AF-A0A0G0U838-F1
#
_entry.id   AF-A0A0G0U838-F1
#
_cell.length_a   1.000
_cell.length_b   1.000
_cell.length_c   1.000
_cell.angle_alpha   90.00
_cell.angle_beta   90.00
_cell.angle_gamma   90.00
#
_symmetry.space_group_name_H-M   'P 1'
#
loop_
_entity.id
_entity.type
_entity.pdbx_description
1 polymer ?
#
loop_
_entity_poly.entity_id
_entity_poly.type
_entity_poly.pdbx_seq_one_letter_code
_entity_poly.pdbx_strand_id
1 'polypeptide(L)' 'MTIKKSKLKNKITKDMLLGNIAQQYPEVGEFLKEAYGLQCIGCFANVIDSFEAGMRVHGYKDKDITMALKLVNALL' A
#
# COMPACT_ATOMS: atom_id res chain seq x y z
N MET A 1 23.08 -6.86 19.86
CA MET A 1 21.81 -6.13 20.09
C MET A 1 20.69 -6.91 19.43
N THR A 2 19.83 -7.51 20.25
CA THR A 2 18.79 -8.45 19.84
C THR A 2 17.55 -7.68 19.40
N ILE A 3 17.23 -7.67 18.11
CA ILE A 3 15.92 -7.17 17.66
C ILE A 3 15.01 -8.39 17.47
N LYS A 4 14.22 -8.65 18.51
CA LYS A 4 13.03 -9.50 18.45
C LYS A 4 12.10 -8.98 17.35
N LYS A 5 11.95 -9.70 16.25
CA LYS A 5 10.90 -9.44 15.24
C LYS A 5 9.75 -10.43 15.47
N SER A 6 9.03 -10.24 16.56
CA SER A 6 7.79 -10.97 16.88
C SER A 6 6.59 -10.03 16.74
N LYS A 7 5.63 -10.38 15.84
CA LYS A 7 4.33 -9.73 15.50
C LYS A 7 4.27 -8.67 14.37
N LEU A 8 4.73 -8.97 13.16
CA LEU A 8 4.40 -8.17 11.97
C LEU A 8 4.00 -9.04 10.76
N LYS A 9 3.04 -9.95 10.94
CA LYS A 9 2.56 -10.76 9.80
C LYS A 9 1.48 -10.07 8.94
N ASN A 10 0.82 -9.00 9.42
CA ASN A 10 -0.37 -8.43 8.77
C ASN A 10 -0.32 -6.89 8.64
N LYS A 11 0.84 -6.27 8.43
CA LYS A 11 0.90 -4.80 8.25
C LYS A 11 1.42 -4.45 6.87
N ILE A 12 0.65 -3.67 6.13
CA ILE A 12 1.06 -3.08 4.86
C ILE A 12 2.13 -2.01 5.14
N THR A 13 3.23 -2.08 4.39
CA THR A 13 4.34 -1.13 4.47
C THR A 13 4.45 -0.34 3.16
N LYS A 14 5.16 0.80 3.21
CA LYS A 14 5.36 1.68 2.06
C LYS A 14 6.13 1.02 0.90
N ASP A 15 6.97 0.04 1.24
CA ASP A 15 7.80 -0.71 0.28
C ASP A 15 7.09 -1.95 -0.28
N MET A 16 5.88 -2.26 0.22
CA MET A 16 5.10 -3.39 -0.28
C MET A 16 4.59 -3.10 -1.68
N LEU A 17 4.66 -4.10 -2.56
CA LEU A 17 4.17 -3.98 -3.92
C LEU A 17 2.66 -3.83 -3.94
N LEU A 18 2.18 -2.88 -4.73
CA LEU A 18 0.77 -2.61 -4.96
C LEU A 18 0.03 -3.85 -5.48
N GLY A 19 0.66 -4.61 -6.38
CA GLY A 19 0.11 -5.89 -6.86
C GLY A 19 -0.08 -6.92 -5.74
N ASN A 20 0.88 -7.02 -4.81
CA ASN A 20 0.76 -7.91 -3.65
C ASN A 20 -0.35 -7.45 -2.71
N ILE A 21 -0.50 -6.14 -2.50
CA ILE A 21 -1.57 -5.57 -1.67
C ILE A 21 -2.94 -5.91 -2.30
N ALA A 22 -3.12 -5.68 -3.60
CA ALA A 22 -4.37 -5.97 -4.28
C ALA A 22 -4.73 -7.47 -4.27
N GLN A 23 -3.73 -8.36 -4.33
CA GLN A 23 -3.93 -9.80 -4.26
C GLN A 23 -4.22 -10.31 -2.84
N GLN A 24 -3.53 -9.78 -1.83
CA GLN A 24 -3.65 -10.25 -0.44
C GLN A 24 -4.80 -9.57 0.32
N TYR A 25 -5.11 -8.32 -0.04
CA TYR A 25 -6.05 -7.44 0.64
C TYR A 25 -6.94 -6.74 -0.42
N PRO A 26 -7.89 -7.45 -1.05
CA PRO A 26 -8.70 -6.89 -2.14
C PRO A 26 -9.51 -5.66 -1.73
N GLU A 27 -9.98 -5.61 -0.49
CA GLU A 27 -10.68 -4.44 0.08
C GLU A 27 -9.78 -3.19 0.17
N VAL A 28 -8.51 -3.38 0.53
CA VAL A 28 -7.52 -2.29 0.54
C VAL A 28 -7.22 -1.86 -0.89
N GLY A 29 -7.11 -2.82 -1.81
CA GLY A 29 -6.97 -2.53 -3.24
C GLY A 29 -8.11 -1.68 -3.77
N GLU A 30 -9.35 -1.97 -3.35
CA GLU A 30 -10.54 -1.18 -3.69
C GLU A 30 -10.48 0.23 -3.13
N PHE A 31 -10.21 0.36 -1.83
CA PHE A 31 -10.05 1.65 -1.19
C PHE A 31 -8.97 2.52 -1.85
N LEU A 32 -7.83 1.94 -2.24
CA LEU A 32 -6.76 2.67 -2.93
C LEU A 32 -7.16 3.13 -4.34
N LYS A 33 -7.97 2.36 -5.06
CA LYS A 33 -8.54 2.78 -6.36
C LYS A 33 -9.47 3.98 -6.17
N GLU A 34 -10.39 3.90 -5.21
CA GLU A 34 -11.44 4.90 -5.03
C GLU A 34 -10.95 6.18 -4.35
N ALA A 35 -10.20 6.05 -3.25
CA ALA A 35 -9.77 7.19 -2.44
C ALA A 35 -8.48 7.86 -2.94
N TYR A 36 -7.62 7.11 -3.65
CA TYR A 36 -6.30 7.58 -4.09
C TYR A 36 -6.09 7.52 -5.61
N GLY A 37 -7.11 7.12 -6.38
CA GLY A 37 -7.03 7.10 -7.84
C GLY A 37 -6.05 6.06 -8.40
N LEU A 38 -5.65 5.06 -7.60
CA LEU A 38 -4.74 3.99 -8.01
C LEU A 38 -5.46 2.93 -8.85
N GLN A 39 -6.15 3.34 -9.91
CA GLN A 39 -6.96 2.46 -10.77
C GLN A 39 -6.17 1.28 -11.35
N CYS A 40 -4.86 1.45 -11.53
CA CYS A 40 -3.95 0.43 -12.06
C CYS A 40 -3.36 -0.51 -11.00
N ILE A 41 -3.72 -0.42 -9.71
CA ILE A 41 -3.11 -1.19 -8.61
C ILE A 41 -3.11 -2.73 -8.82
N GLY A 42 -4.05 -3.24 -9.62
CA GLY A 42 -4.14 -4.66 -10.00
C GLY A 42 -3.81 -4.94 -11.47
N CYS A 43 -3.30 -3.96 -12.22
CA CYS A 43 -2.90 -4.12 -13.62
C CYS A 43 -1.44 -4.60 -13.72
N PHE A 44 -1.13 -5.40 -14.73
CA PHE A 44 0.22 -5.92 -14.99
C PHE A 44 1.29 -4.81 -15.07
N ALA A 45 0.90 -3.60 -15.51
CA ALA A 45 1.78 -2.45 -15.62
C ALA A 45 2.29 -1.93 -14.26
N ASN A 46 1.52 -2.09 -13.18
CA ASN A 46 1.86 -1.55 -11.85
C ASN A 46 2.08 -2.64 -10.79
N VAL A 47 2.16 -3.91 -11.18
CA VAL A 47 2.45 -5.03 -10.25
C VAL A 47 3.79 -4.84 -9.53
N ILE A 48 4.75 -4.15 -10.16
CA ILE A 48 6.10 -3.92 -9.63
C ILE A 48 6.25 -2.60 -8.86
N ASP A 49 5.21 -1.76 -8.82
CA ASP A 49 5.27 -0.51 -8.08
C ASP A 49 5.11 -0.76 -6.59
N SER A 50 5.99 -0.17 -5.79
CA SER A 50 5.77 -0.08 -4.34
C SER A 50 4.60 0.87 -4.03
N PHE A 51 3.98 0.70 -2.87
CA PHE A 51 2.94 1.60 -2.38
C PHE A 51 3.39 3.07 -2.42
N GLU A 52 4.60 3.37 -1.92
CA GLU A 52 5.16 4.72 -1.94
C GLU A 52 5.34 5.26 -3.37
N ALA A 53 5.90 4.44 -4.27
CA ALA A 53 6.13 4.83 -5.66
C ALA A 53 4.82 5.14 -6.39
N GLY A 54 3.83 4.24 -6.30
CA GLY A 54 2.53 4.45 -6.95
C GLY A 54 1.81 5.69 -6.41
N MET A 55 1.85 5.93 -5.10
CA MET A 55 1.30 7.16 -4.51
C MET A 55 2.02 8.42 -5.03
N ARG A 56 3.34 8.38 -5.16
CA ARG A 56 4.12 9.54 -5.67
C ARG A 56 3.85 9.85 -7.13
N VAL A 57 3.65 8.84 -7.98
CA VAL A 57 3.27 9.03 -9.39
C VAL A 57 1.96 9.82 -9.53
N HIS A 58 1.07 9.66 -8.54
CA HIS A 58 -0.21 10.38 -8.48
C HIS A 58 -0.13 11.69 -7.66
N GLY A 59 1.07 12.16 -7.30
CA GLY A 59 1.28 13.48 -6.70
C GLY A 59 1.17 13.55 -5.18
N TYR A 60 1.02 12.42 -4.49
CA TYR A 60 0.96 12.38 -3.03
C TYR A 60 2.34 12.57 -2.40
N LYS A 61 2.39 13.33 -1.29
CA LYS A 61 3.62 13.62 -0.55
C LYS A 61 3.75 12.71 0.66
N ASP A 62 4.91 12.71 1.31
CA ASP A 62 5.22 11.82 2.44
C ASP A 62 4.17 11.86 3.57
N LYS A 63 3.57 13.03 3.81
CA LYS A 63 2.49 13.21 4.80
C LYS A 63 1.24 12.41 4.41
N ASP A 64 0.83 12.52 3.15
CA ASP A 64 -0.33 11.84 2.59
C ASP A 64 -0.11 10.33 2.55
N ILE A 65 1.10 9.90 2.16
CA ILE A 65 1.50 8.49 2.12
C ILE A 65 1.49 7.89 3.52
N THR A 66 1.98 8.62 4.52
CA THR A 66 1.93 8.19 5.92
C THR A 66 0.49 8.05 6.43
N MET A 67 -0.39 8.97 6.03
CA MET A 67 -1.81 8.90 6.40
C MET A 67 -2.51 7.74 5.70
N ALA A 68 -2.26 7.53 4.41
CA ALA A 68 -2.78 6.41 3.64
C ALA A 68 -2.36 5.07 4.25
N LEU A 69 -1.08 4.93 4.66
CA LEU A 69 -0.62 3.74 5.36
C LEU A 69 -1.37 3.50 6.68
N LYS A 70 -1.73 4.54 7.43
CA LYS A 70 -2.54 4.37 8.64
C LYS A 70 -3.96 3.90 8.30
N LEU A 71 -4.57 4.48 7.28
CA LEU A 71 -5.92 4.15 6.84
C LEU A 71 -6.01 2.72 6.33
N VAL A 72 -5.14 2.33 5.40
CA VAL A 72 -5.15 0.96 4.84
C VAL A 72 -4.87 -0.10 5.90
N ASN A 73 -4.01 0.19 6.88
CA ASN A 73 -3.75 -0.74 7.99
C ASN A 73 -4.86 -0.76 9.04
N ALA A 74 -5.79 0.19 9.02
CA ALA A 74 -6.98 0.16 9.86
C ALA A 74 -8.13 -0.67 9.24
N LEU A 75 -7.97 -1.08 7.98
CA LEU A 75 -8.88 -1.97 7.26
C LEU A 75 -8.49 -3.47 7.42
N LEU A 76 -7.34 -3.76 8.06
CA LEU A 76 -6.82 -5.11 8.28
C LEU A 76 -7.23 -5.65 9.66
#